data_AF-A0A947CXS0-F1
#
_entry.id   AF-A0A947CXS0-F1
#
_cell.length_a   1.000
_cell.length_b   1.000
_cell.length_c   1.000
_cell.angle_alpha   90.00
_cell.angle_beta   90.00
_cell.angle_gamma   90.00
#
_symmetry.space_group_name_H-M   'P 1'
#
loop_
_entity.id
_entity.type
_entity.pdbx_description
1 polymer ?
#
loop_
_entity_poly.entity_id
_entity_poly.type
_entity_poly.pdbx_seq_one_letter_code
_entity_poly.pdbx_strand_id
1 'polypeptide(L)'
;MNSTASFSEPLPLNRLCQDEERMTNIIATMHIHLNHALCMEVIAVRGKISHLRDLHQRIQVLKGVFYAELSVTYFEERGTGDGKPPDPSS
;
A
#
# COMPACT_ATOMS: atom_id res chain seq x y z
N MET A 1 -9.90 33.92 8.21
CA MET A 1 -9.52 33.30 9.49
C MET A 1 -10.62 32.31 9.84
N ASN A 2 -10.50 30.99 9.86
CA ASN A 2 -9.36 30.07 9.85
C ASN A 2 -9.74 28.85 9.02
N SER A 3 -8.93 28.52 8.01
CA SER A 3 -9.00 27.22 7.34
C SER A 3 -8.21 26.22 8.17
N THR A 4 -8.81 25.71 9.24
CA THR A 4 -8.36 24.45 9.83
C THR A 4 -8.78 23.35 8.87
N ALA A 5 -7.97 23.14 7.82
CA ALA A 5 -7.96 21.85 7.15
C ALA A 5 -7.61 20.84 8.23
N SER A 6 -8.64 20.10 8.64
CA SER A 6 -8.58 19.04 9.63
C SER A 6 -7.44 18.10 9.24
N PHE A 7 -6.34 18.14 9.99
CA PHE A 7 -5.26 17.14 9.94
C PHE A 7 -5.75 15.72 10.34
N SER A 8 -7.06 15.54 10.52
CA SER A 8 -7.75 14.30 10.88
C SER A 8 -8.35 13.55 9.68
N GLU A 9 -8.29 14.10 8.47
CA GLU A 9 -8.69 13.36 7.27
C GLU A 9 -7.51 12.52 6.79
N PRO A 10 -7.69 11.22 6.49
CA PRO A 10 -6.63 10.39 5.92
C PRO A 10 -6.11 11.07 4.66
N LEU A 11 -4.79 11.00 4.43
CA LEU A 11 -4.16 11.64 3.28
C LEU A 11 -4.91 11.22 1.99
N PRO A 12 -5.02 12.09 0.98
CA PRO A 12 -5.73 11.79 -0.28
C PRO A 12 -5.00 10.74 -1.15
N LEU A 13 -4.24 9.83 -0.53
CA LEU A 13 -3.45 8.75 -1.13
C LEU A 13 -4.32 7.81 -1.96
N ASN A 14 -5.56 7.56 -1.55
CA ASN A 14 -6.52 6.79 -2.35
C ASN A 14 -6.70 7.37 -3.77
N ARG A 15 -6.59 8.70 -3.94
CA ARG A 15 -6.70 9.32 -5.28
C ARG A 15 -5.42 9.15 -6.10
N LEU A 16 -4.25 9.08 -5.47
CA LEU A 16 -2.96 8.92 -6.15
C LEU A 16 -2.74 7.49 -6.67
N CYS A 17 -3.32 6.49 -6.00
CA CYS A 17 -3.20 5.09 -6.37
C CYS A 17 -4.25 4.61 -7.40
N GLN A 18 -5.36 5.34 -7.53
CA GLN A 18 -6.52 4.97 -8.37
C GLN A 18 -6.47 5.52 -9.80
N ASP A 19 -5.38 6.18 -10.21
CA ASP A 19 -5.22 6.64 -11.60
C ASP A 19 -5.33 5.44 -12.56
N GLU A 20 -6.38 5.41 -13.39
CA GLU A 20 -6.76 4.24 -14.23
C GLU A 20 -5.68 3.83 -15.24
N GLU A 21 -4.76 4.73 -15.60
CA GLU A 21 -3.62 4.41 -16.47
C GLU A 21 -2.61 3.45 -15.83
N ARG A 22 -2.58 3.31 -14.50
CA ARG A 22 -1.48 2.62 -13.78
C ARG A 22 -1.93 1.69 -12.66
N MET A 23 -3.19 1.21 -12.70
CA MET A 23 -3.88 0.36 -11.71
C MET A 23 -2.95 -0.33 -10.70
N THR A 24 -2.69 0.35 -9.58
CA THR A 24 -2.12 -0.27 -8.38
C THR A 24 -3.27 -0.56 -7.45
N ASN A 25 -3.56 -1.82 -7.19
CA ASN A 25 -4.73 -2.21 -6.41
C ASN A 25 -4.42 -2.04 -4.92
N ILE A 26 -5.08 -1.07 -4.27
CA ILE A 26 -5.01 -0.91 -2.81
C ILE A 26 -5.85 -2.02 -2.18
N ILE A 27 -5.20 -2.85 -1.37
CA ILE A 27 -5.85 -3.93 -0.61
C ILE A 27 -6.42 -3.37 0.69
N ALA A 28 -5.63 -2.58 1.41
CA ALA A 28 -6.01 -2.02 2.69
C ALA A 28 -5.15 -0.79 3.03
N THR A 29 -5.71 0.10 3.83
CA THR A 29 -5.03 1.25 4.42
C THR A 29 -5.22 1.21 5.92
N MET A 30 -4.14 1.33 6.67
CA MET A 30 -4.17 1.48 8.13
C MET A 30 -3.56 2.83 8.49
N HIS A 31 -4.32 3.65 9.21
CA HIS A 31 -3.90 4.97 9.66
C HIS A 31 -3.87 4.98 11.20
N ILE A 32 -2.74 5.38 11.76
CA ILE A 32 -2.46 5.36 13.20
C ILE A 32 -2.07 6.77 13.63
N HIS A 33 -2.81 7.34 14.56
CA HIS A 33 -2.41 8.59 15.19
C HIS A 33 -1.30 8.31 16.22
N LEU A 34 -0.09 8.81 15.96
CA LEU A 34 1.02 8.73 16.91
C LEU A 34 0.86 9.77 18.02
N ASN A 35 0.29 10.92 17.67
CA ASN A 35 -0.13 11.97 18.60
C ASN A 35 -1.16 12.89 17.90
N HIS A 36 -1.48 14.04 18.50
CA HIS A 36 -2.45 15.00 17.97
C HIS A 36 -2.08 15.65 16.62
N ALA A 37 -0.81 15.62 16.21
CA ALA A 37 -0.31 16.27 15.01
C ALA A 37 0.39 15.32 14.01
N LEU A 38 0.74 14.10 14.43
CA LEU A 38 1.48 13.13 13.63
C LEU A 38 0.71 11.83 13.48
N CYS A 39 0.70 11.32 12.25
CA CYS A 39 0.10 10.06 11.88
C CYS A 39 1.12 9.17 11.17
N MET A 40 0.96 7.86 11.32
CA MET A 40 1.62 6.85 10.53
C MET A 40 0.59 6.15 9.67
N GLU A 41 0.90 5.96 8.39
CA GLU A 41 0.00 5.29 7.46
C GLU A 41 0.73 4.11 6.80
N VAL A 42 0.05 2.96 6.77
CA VAL A 42 0.50 1.74 6.09
C VAL A 42 -0.50 1.42 4.98
N ILE A 43 0.00 1.31 3.75
CA ILE A 43 -0.83 1.04 2.58
C ILE A 43 -0.41 -0.31 2.01
N ALA A 44 -1.28 -1.30 2.13
CA ALA A 44 -1.11 -2.59 1.47
C ALA A 44 -1.56 -2.47 0.01
N VAL A 45 -0.65 -2.70 -0.93
CA VAL A 45 -0.88 -2.56 -2.36
C VAL A 45 -0.42 -3.81 -3.12
N ARG A 46 -1.07 -4.08 -4.26
CA ARG A 46 -0.67 -5.13 -5.21
C ARG A 46 -0.57 -4.54 -6.61
N GLY A 47 0.54 -4.81 -7.29
CA GLY A 47 0.74 -4.33 -8.66
C GLY A 47 2.14 -4.65 -9.18
N LYS A 48 2.43 -4.12 -10.37
CA LYS A 48 3.77 -4.20 -10.97
C LYS A 48 4.76 -3.37 -10.15
N ILE A 49 5.95 -3.91 -9.89
CA ILE A 49 6.99 -3.24 -9.08
C ILE A 49 7.35 -1.84 -9.59
N SER A 50 7.35 -1.62 -10.91
CA SER A 50 7.58 -0.30 -11.51
C SER A 50 6.52 0.71 -11.06
N HIS A 51 5.25 0.31 -11.01
CA HIS A 51 4.16 1.19 -10.59
C HIS A 51 4.22 1.46 -9.08
N LEU A 52 4.61 0.46 -8.28
CA LEU A 52 4.75 0.62 -6.83
C LEU A 52 5.87 1.61 -6.47
N ARG A 53 6.99 1.57 -7.20
CA ARG A 53 8.10 2.51 -7.04
C ARG A 53 7.70 3.94 -7.39
N ASP A 54 7.00 4.11 -8.51
CA ASP A 54 6.51 5.43 -8.94
C ASP A 54 5.49 6.00 -7.94
N LEU A 55 4.60 5.14 -7.40
CA LEU A 55 3.69 5.52 -6.33
C LEU A 55 4.44 5.99 -5.09
N HIS A 56 5.43 5.21 -4.62
CA HIS A 56 6.26 5.58 -3.47
C HIS A 56 6.95 6.93 -3.67
N GLN A 57 7.53 7.19 -4.85
CA GLN A 57 8.16 8.48 -5.15
C GLN A 57 7.16 9.64 -5.09
N ARG A 58 5.95 9.46 -5.62
CA ARG A 58 4.88 10.47 -5.54
C ARG A 58 4.50 10.77 -4.09
N ILE A 59 4.40 9.75 -3.25
CA ILE A 59 4.09 9.90 -1.82
C ILE A 59 5.20 10.63 -1.10
N GLN A 60 6.46 10.26 -1.35
CA GLN A 60 7.62 10.82 -0.68
C GLN A 60 7.77 12.33 -0.87
N VAL A 61 7.31 12.89 -2.00
CA VAL A 61 7.39 14.33 -2.29
C VAL A 61 6.19 15.14 -1.80
N LEU A 62 5.16 14.50 -1.21
CA LEU A 62 4.00 15.21 -0.69
C LEU A 62 4.39 16.06 0.53
N LYS A 63 3.89 17.29 0.57
CA LYS A 63 4.04 18.17 1.73
C LYS A 63 3.42 17.50 2.97
N GLY A 64 4.19 17.40 4.05
CA GLY A 64 3.76 16.77 5.31
C GLY A 64 4.17 15.31 5.47
N VAL A 65 4.78 14.69 4.46
CA VAL A 65 5.39 13.37 4.58
C VAL A 65 6.81 13.51 5.13
N PHE A 66 6.99 13.12 6.39
CA PHE A 66 8.29 13.15 7.05
C PHE A 66 9.17 11.96 6.66
N TYR A 67 8.54 10.80 6.44
CA TYR A 67 9.21 9.55 6.10
C TYR A 67 8.25 8.69 5.26
N ALA A 68 8.79 8.05 4.22
CA ALA A 68 8.09 7.05 3.43
C ALA A 68 9.10 5.95 3.08
N GLU A 69 8.63 4.70 3.07
CA GLU A 69 9.42 3.53 2.68
C GLU A 69 8.55 2.58 1.86
N LEU A 70 9.17 1.81 0.98
CA LEU A 70 8.50 0.82 0.13
C LEU A 70 9.10 -0.56 0.39
N SER A 71 8.35 -1.38 1.13
CA SER A 71 8.66 -2.79 1.32
C SER A 71 7.88 -3.63 0.31
N VAL A 72 8.56 -4.55 -0.36
CA VAL A 72 8.00 -5.36 -1.45
C VAL A 72 8.27 -6.83 -1.18
N THR A 73 7.22 -7.63 -1.28
CA THR A 73 7.31 -9.09 -1.27
C THR A 73 6.71 -9.66 -2.55
N TYR A 74 7.23 -10.80 -2.98
CA TYR A 74 6.73 -11.52 -4.15
C TYR A 74 5.88 -12.67 -3.68
N PHE A 75 4.67 -12.78 -4.23
CA PHE A 75 3.84 -13.96 -4.02
C PHE A 75 4.17 -14.96 -5.13
N GLU A 76 4.84 -16.06 -4.78
CA GLU A 76 4.92 -17.22 -5.66
C GLU A 76 3.60 -17.99 -5.54
N GLU A 77 2.84 -18.06 -6.62
CA GLU A 77 1.74 -19.00 -6.71
C GLU A 77 2.37 -20.39 -6.71
N ARG A 78 2.24 -21.13 -5.59
CA ARG A 78 2.52 -22.56 -5.61
C ARG A 78 1.54 -23.17 -6.61
N GLY A 79 2.03 -23.39 -7.82
CA GLY A 79 1.29 -24.08 -8.85
C GLY A 79 0.68 -25.35 -8.27
N THR A 80 -0.58 -25.57 -8.58
CA THR A 80 -1.28 -26.82 -8.34
C THR A 80 -0.53 -27.94 -9.07
N GLY A 81 0.46 -28.54 -8.41
CA GLY A 81 0.91 -29.89 -8.69
C GLY A 81 0.04 -30.81 -7.86
N ASP A 82 -0.99 -31.38 -8.50
CA ASP A 82 -1.87 -32.45 -8.05
C ASP A 82 -1.79 -32.81 -6.56
N GLY A 83 -2.73 -32.28 -5.77
CA GLY A 83 -2.93 -32.61 -4.35
C GLY A 83 -3.43 -34.04 -4.13
N LYS A 84 -2.71 -35.06 -4.62
CA LYS A 84 -2.88 -36.45 -4.22
C LYS A 84 -1.93 -36.72 -3.04
N PRO A 85 -2.43 -36.99 -1.82
CA PRO A 85 -1.57 -37.51 -0.76
C PRO A 85 -0.94 -38.84 -1.23
N PRO A 86 0.34 -39.12 -0.92
CA PRO A 86 0.97 -40.38 -1.31
C PRO A 86 0.17 -41.55 -0.74
N ASP A 87 -0.12 -42.54 -1.60
CA ASP A 87 -0.78 -43.77 -1.20
C ASP A 87 0.14 -44.52 -0.22
N PRO A 88 -0.32 -44.87 1.00
CA PRO A 88 0.48 -45.60 1.97
C PRO A 88 0.68 -47.09 1.66
N SER A 89 0.31 -47.57 0.46
CA SER A 89 0.30 -49.01 0.14
C SER A 89 1.06 -49.46 -1.12
N SER A 90 2.00 -48.66 -1.63
CA SER A 90 2.95 -49.10 -2.68
C SER A 90 4.36 -49.29 -2.14
#